data_AF-A0A957XDL0-F1
#
_entry.id   AF-A0A957XDL0-F1
#
_cell.length_a   1.000
_cell.length_b   1.000
_cell.length_c   1.000
_cell.angle_alpha   90.00
_cell.angle_beta   90.00
_cell.angle_gamma   90.00
#
_symmetry.space_group_name_H-M   'P 1'
#
loop_
_entity.id
_entity.type
_entity.pdbx_description
1 polymer ?
#
loop_
_entity_poly.entity_id
_entity_poly.type
_entity_poly.pdbx_seq_one_letter_code
_entity_poly.pdbx_strand_id
1 'polypeptide(L)'
;MTQHGNHTQYGVAAIPLSRSEIVEFLTPPQATARGAEIQILAQRPTVAAETAWNARLQTLAAPSITDLLDIDDPRHHRITRRTDRLVPIEFLADPNFLTRNLGGWAPVYFGVIGLDNNDETDPVLKHVHILTDYGDSIRYFGADPAQVEQRFETEMGVDIGGFVSALNSLYTLRRQFEPLVNVYIEHIYTALNGTDPLLTETPVPHLLLYDELMGQLVRLEAARRKALADGRSHEAQAIKAQQQAWRDQYGLIFMLKGEYIAGRHRRSTVLIAPELGVVVKQPAPEPFHEIELEAKTFRGLAENWPYTTRDGAVVTSRGRLRLVMEENIVPRLDQIFQCGIQFSTALGLTVEEFVKGQTVQEMVLADPNRFTSELYDEFVLHQQVCEYIGAENGDWHSANFVVRQSDGRRVHIDWGAARPLQADEYTPEQTLTRLNQVQNIAFSFHNDVLAARVLNEHVQLLGDQERLARIQRKAQAMVDAV
;
A
#
# COMPACT_ATOMS: atom_id res chain seq x y z
N MET A 1 -14.50 46.63 2.77
CA MET A 1 -13.71 45.64 2.00
C MET A 1 -13.15 44.64 2.99
N THR A 2 -13.94 43.62 3.30
CA THR A 2 -13.50 42.44 4.05
C THR A 2 -12.59 41.64 3.14
N GLN A 3 -11.33 41.45 3.54
CA GLN A 3 -10.46 40.44 2.95
C GLN A 3 -11.11 39.09 3.24
N HIS A 4 -11.79 38.49 2.26
CA HIS A 4 -12.01 37.06 2.26
C HIS A 4 -10.62 36.45 2.05
N GLY A 5 -9.97 36.04 3.15
CA GLY A 5 -8.87 35.11 3.04
C GLY A 5 -9.41 33.91 2.26
N ASN A 6 -8.74 33.52 1.18
CA ASN A 6 -9.04 32.25 0.53
C ASN A 6 -8.77 31.15 1.56
N HIS A 7 -9.81 30.67 2.22
CA HIS A 7 -9.74 29.52 3.09
C HIS A 7 -9.85 28.29 2.20
N THR A 8 -8.76 27.52 2.08
CA THR A 8 -8.81 26.23 1.39
C THR A 8 -9.75 25.30 2.13
N GLN A 9 -10.78 24.82 1.45
CA GLN A 9 -11.67 23.78 1.99
C GLN A 9 -11.18 22.41 1.54
N TYR A 10 -11.06 21.49 2.49
CA TYR A 10 -10.68 20.11 2.25
C TYR A 10 -11.89 19.18 2.29
N GLY A 11 -11.85 18.15 1.45
CA GLY A 11 -12.83 17.09 1.50
C GLY A 11 -12.33 15.82 0.83
N VAL A 12 -12.96 14.69 1.18
CA VAL A 12 -12.80 13.46 0.41
C VAL A 12 -13.62 13.59 -0.86
N ALA A 13 -12.96 13.50 -2.01
CA ALA A 13 -13.59 13.63 -3.30
C ALA A 13 -13.56 12.32 -4.08
N ALA A 14 -14.60 12.09 -4.89
CA ALA A 14 -14.63 11.12 -5.97
C ALA A 14 -14.82 11.84 -7.31
N ILE A 15 -14.04 11.48 -8.33
CA ILE A 15 -14.11 12.06 -9.67
C ILE A 15 -14.16 10.94 -10.71
N PRO A 16 -15.26 10.80 -11.47
CA PRO A 16 -15.38 9.77 -12.50
C PRO A 16 -14.54 10.14 -13.72
N LEU A 17 -13.38 9.51 -13.89
CA LEU A 17 -12.42 9.88 -14.95
C LEU A 17 -12.86 9.42 -16.35
N SER A 18 -13.92 8.61 -16.43
CA SER A 18 -14.49 8.07 -17.66
C SER A 18 -15.36 9.06 -18.46
N ARG A 19 -15.63 10.25 -17.91
CA ARG A 19 -16.45 11.29 -18.58
C ARG A 19 -15.73 11.82 -19.82
N SER A 20 -16.47 12.07 -20.89
CA SER A 20 -15.90 12.40 -22.22
C SER A 20 -15.02 13.65 -22.16
N GLU A 21 -15.50 14.68 -21.46
CA GLU A 21 -14.81 15.95 -21.25
C GLU A 21 -13.52 15.78 -20.43
N ILE A 22 -13.47 14.85 -19.48
CA ILE A 22 -12.25 14.52 -18.73
C ILE A 22 -11.28 13.75 -19.63
N VAL A 23 -11.77 12.76 -20.38
CA VAL A 23 -10.93 11.99 -21.32
C VAL A 23 -10.30 12.92 -22.36
N GLU A 24 -11.07 13.80 -22.99
CA GLU A 24 -10.58 14.81 -23.94
C GLU A 24 -9.58 15.78 -23.30
N PHE A 25 -9.77 16.11 -22.02
CA PHE A 25 -8.87 16.97 -21.26
C PHE A 25 -7.57 16.26 -20.81
N LEU A 26 -7.60 14.96 -20.54
CA LEU A 26 -6.42 14.21 -20.11
C LEU A 26 -5.64 13.60 -21.29
N THR A 27 -6.30 13.39 -22.44
CA THR A 27 -5.72 12.67 -23.59
C THR A 27 -5.74 13.51 -24.90
N PRO A 28 -4.61 13.59 -25.63
CA PRO A 28 -3.29 13.12 -25.25
C PRO A 28 -2.69 13.97 -24.11
N PRO A 29 -1.81 13.39 -23.27
CA PRO A 29 -1.11 14.15 -22.24
C PRO A 29 -0.35 15.34 -22.84
N GLN A 30 -0.46 16.50 -22.20
CA GLN A 30 0.25 17.71 -22.60
C GLN A 30 1.55 17.85 -21.80
N ALA A 31 2.61 18.40 -22.40
CA ALA A 31 3.87 18.66 -21.70
C ALA A 31 3.73 19.82 -20.69
N THR A 32 3.03 20.89 -21.08
CA THR A 32 2.68 22.00 -20.19
C THR A 32 1.45 21.61 -19.37
N ALA A 33 1.58 21.64 -18.04
CA ALA A 33 0.48 21.32 -17.14
C ALA A 33 -0.66 22.35 -17.27
N ARG A 34 -1.92 21.88 -17.20
CA ARG A 34 -3.14 22.68 -17.42
C ARG A 34 -4.26 22.34 -16.44
N GLY A 35 -5.30 23.18 -16.44
CA GLY A 35 -6.41 23.08 -15.48
C GLY A 35 -6.10 23.77 -14.15
N ALA A 36 -7.03 23.62 -13.21
CA ALA A 36 -7.01 24.22 -11.89
C ALA A 36 -5.90 23.63 -11.01
N GLU A 37 -5.35 24.45 -10.13
CA GLU A 37 -4.44 24.00 -9.07
C GLU A 37 -5.26 23.57 -7.86
N ILE A 38 -5.01 22.34 -7.40
CA ILE A 38 -5.67 21.73 -6.25
C ILE A 38 -4.62 21.18 -5.30
N GLN A 39 -4.98 21.04 -4.03
CA GLN A 39 -4.13 20.41 -3.04
C GLN A 39 -4.52 18.94 -2.89
N ILE A 40 -3.56 18.03 -2.84
CA ILE A 40 -3.79 16.60 -2.60
C ILE A 40 -2.77 16.06 -1.58
N LEU A 41 -3.00 14.85 -1.08
CA LEU A 41 -2.06 14.16 -0.19
C LEU A 41 -1.09 13.28 -0.97
N ALA A 42 0.20 13.54 -0.84
CA ALA A 42 1.27 12.68 -1.37
C ALA A 42 1.42 11.39 -0.53
N GLN A 43 2.15 10.41 -1.08
CA GLN A 43 2.39 9.14 -0.37
C GLN A 43 3.28 9.29 0.86
N ARG A 44 4.20 10.27 0.84
CA ARG A 44 5.16 10.57 1.90
C ARG A 44 5.03 12.05 2.30
N PRO A 45 5.49 12.43 3.51
CA PRO A 45 5.66 13.83 3.86
C PRO A 45 6.54 14.56 2.84
N THR A 46 6.29 15.85 2.65
CA THR A 46 7.10 16.69 1.76
C THR A 46 8.51 16.88 2.32
N VAL A 47 9.50 17.09 1.45
CA VAL A 47 10.89 17.37 1.87
C VAL A 47 10.95 18.57 2.82
N ALA A 48 10.13 19.60 2.57
CA ALA A 48 10.04 20.78 3.43
C ALA A 48 9.51 20.42 4.83
N ALA A 49 8.44 19.64 4.91
CA ALA A 49 7.86 19.19 6.19
C ALA A 49 8.85 18.32 6.97
N GLU A 50 9.49 17.33 6.33
CA GLU A 50 10.50 16.52 6.99
C GLU A 50 11.70 17.34 7.49
N THR A 51 12.15 18.31 6.70
CA THR A 51 13.28 19.17 7.07
C THR A 51 12.92 20.04 8.29
N ALA A 52 11.73 20.64 8.30
CA ALA A 52 11.25 21.44 9.42
C ALA A 52 11.05 20.60 10.69
N TRP A 53 10.46 19.41 10.55
CA TRP A 53 10.27 18.45 11.63
C TRP A 53 11.61 18.01 12.23
N ASN A 54 12.57 17.58 11.39
CA ASN A 54 13.89 17.18 11.85
C ASN A 54 14.66 18.34 12.52
N ALA A 55 14.58 19.56 11.96
CA ALA A 55 15.18 20.73 12.59
C ALA A 55 14.58 21.04 13.96
N ARG A 56 13.25 20.87 14.14
CA ARG A 56 12.61 21.01 15.45
C ARG A 56 13.13 19.97 16.44
N LEU A 57 13.20 18.70 16.05
CA LEU A 57 13.70 17.62 16.90
C LEU A 57 15.12 17.90 17.44
N GLN A 58 15.98 18.50 16.62
CA GLN A 58 17.34 18.91 17.01
C GLN A 58 17.39 20.00 18.08
N THR A 59 16.34 20.82 18.21
CA THR A 59 16.28 21.88 19.22
C THR A 59 15.74 21.41 20.57
N LEU A 60 15.18 20.20 20.64
CA LEU A 60 14.60 19.65 21.85
C LEU A 60 15.69 19.04 22.73
N ALA A 61 15.75 19.44 24.00
CA ALA A 61 16.68 18.84 24.97
C ALA A 61 16.34 17.38 25.27
N ALA A 62 15.06 17.02 25.22
CA ALA A 62 14.53 15.67 25.42
C ALA A 62 13.33 15.45 24.49
N PRO A 63 13.53 14.88 23.29
CA PRO A 63 12.44 14.56 22.37
C PRO A 63 11.48 13.52 22.98
N SER A 64 10.17 13.68 22.73
CA SER A 64 9.13 12.71 23.12
C SER A 64 8.60 11.91 21.92
N ILE A 65 7.86 10.84 22.18
CA ILE A 65 7.14 10.09 21.12
C ILE A 65 6.17 11.00 20.35
N THR A 66 5.47 11.90 21.04
CA THR A 66 4.58 12.87 20.39
C THR A 66 5.34 13.78 19.42
N ASP A 67 6.56 14.21 19.77
CA ASP A 67 7.40 15.02 18.87
C ASP A 67 7.81 14.26 17.61
N LEU A 68 8.08 12.95 17.73
CA LEU A 68 8.37 12.08 16.61
C LEU A 68 7.15 11.88 15.71
N LEU A 69 5.98 11.65 16.31
CA LEU A 69 4.74 11.32 15.60
C LEU A 69 4.07 12.50 14.92
N ASP A 70 4.46 13.75 15.23
CA ASP A 70 3.90 14.94 14.58
C ASP A 70 4.05 14.92 13.05
N ILE A 71 5.08 14.26 12.52
CA ILE A 71 5.27 14.10 11.07
C ILE A 71 4.12 13.33 10.38
N ASP A 72 3.33 12.58 11.14
CA ASP A 72 2.18 11.80 10.67
C ASP A 72 0.97 12.67 10.29
N ASP A 73 0.95 13.96 10.68
CA ASP A 73 -0.13 14.88 10.32
C ASP A 73 -0.27 15.02 8.79
N PRO A 74 -1.47 14.82 8.21
CA PRO A 74 -1.69 14.89 6.76
C PRO A 74 -1.26 16.21 6.12
N ARG A 75 -1.20 17.31 6.87
CA ARG A 75 -0.70 18.60 6.36
C ARG A 75 0.75 18.49 5.90
N HIS A 76 1.55 17.60 6.48
CA HIS A 76 2.92 17.34 6.08
C HIS A 76 3.02 16.61 4.72
N HIS A 77 1.96 15.91 4.30
CA HIS A 77 1.86 15.22 3.02
C HIS A 77 1.28 16.07 1.89
N ARG A 78 0.83 17.29 2.20
CA ARG A 78 0.10 18.14 1.27
C ARG A 78 1.00 18.64 0.13
N ILE A 79 0.57 18.42 -1.10
CA ILE A 79 1.20 18.96 -2.31
C ILE A 79 0.18 19.65 -3.20
N THR A 80 0.62 20.66 -3.94
CA THR A 80 -0.18 21.28 -5.01
C THR A 80 0.04 20.52 -6.32
N ARG A 81 -1.05 20.19 -7.01
CA ARG A 81 -1.05 19.60 -8.35
C ARG A 81 -2.09 20.26 -9.23
N ARG A 82 -1.84 20.25 -10.53
CA ARG A 82 -2.89 20.58 -11.51
C ARG A 82 -3.77 19.37 -11.80
N THR A 83 -5.03 19.62 -12.11
CA THR A 83 -6.06 18.60 -12.35
C THR A 83 -5.67 17.64 -13.48
N ASP A 84 -4.95 18.11 -14.50
CA ASP A 84 -4.43 17.27 -15.59
C ASP A 84 -3.29 16.32 -15.15
N ARG A 85 -2.75 16.50 -13.94
CA ARG A 85 -1.69 15.68 -13.33
C ARG A 85 -2.19 14.80 -12.18
N LEU A 86 -3.51 14.68 -12.00
CA LEU A 86 -4.10 13.75 -11.03
C LEU A 86 -3.87 12.29 -11.40
N VAL A 87 -3.84 11.99 -12.71
CA VAL A 87 -3.54 10.67 -13.26
C VAL A 87 -2.12 10.70 -13.83
N PRO A 88 -1.21 9.79 -13.42
CA PRO A 88 0.08 9.65 -14.10
C PRO A 88 -0.11 9.42 -15.58
N ILE A 89 0.73 10.07 -16.35
CA ILE A 89 0.68 9.96 -17.79
C ILE A 89 1.04 8.55 -18.27
N GLU A 90 1.75 7.75 -17.47
CA GLU A 90 2.00 6.33 -17.76
C GLU A 90 0.72 5.51 -17.86
N PHE A 91 -0.28 5.81 -17.02
CA PHE A 91 -1.58 5.15 -17.15
C PHE A 91 -2.34 5.63 -18.38
N LEU A 92 -2.18 6.90 -18.75
CA LEU A 92 -2.77 7.47 -19.96
C LEU A 92 -2.11 6.98 -21.26
N ALA A 93 -0.98 6.26 -21.17
CA ALA A 93 -0.36 5.61 -22.32
C ALA A 93 -1.17 4.40 -22.83
N ASP A 94 -1.98 3.77 -21.96
CA ASP A 94 -3.01 2.83 -22.39
C ASP A 94 -4.25 3.65 -22.83
N PRO A 95 -4.60 3.64 -24.13
CA PRO A 95 -5.69 4.47 -24.67
C PRO A 95 -7.07 4.08 -24.10
N ASN A 96 -7.19 2.87 -23.55
CA ASN A 96 -8.41 2.41 -22.92
C ASN A 96 -8.38 2.59 -21.40
N PHE A 97 -7.29 3.09 -20.79
CA PHE A 97 -7.18 3.16 -19.33
C PHE A 97 -8.37 3.87 -18.67
N LEU A 98 -8.81 5.00 -19.24
CA LEU A 98 -9.92 5.82 -18.71
C LEU A 98 -11.31 5.28 -19.06
N THR A 99 -11.42 4.37 -20.03
CA THR A 99 -12.69 3.91 -20.61
C THR A 99 -12.91 2.41 -20.47
N ARG A 100 -11.89 1.65 -20.07
CA ARG A 100 -11.94 0.21 -19.87
C ARG A 100 -12.90 -0.13 -18.73
N ASN A 101 -13.76 -1.09 -19.00
CA ASN A 101 -14.62 -1.70 -18.00
C ASN A 101 -13.88 -2.91 -17.43
N LEU A 102 -13.49 -2.85 -16.15
CA LEU A 102 -12.81 -3.96 -15.47
C LEU A 102 -13.80 -4.84 -14.68
N GLY A 103 -15.00 -5.09 -15.22
CA GLY A 103 -16.05 -5.86 -14.55
C GLY A 103 -16.91 -5.03 -13.60
N GLY A 104 -17.40 -3.88 -14.08
CA GLY A 104 -18.18 -2.88 -13.33
C GLY A 104 -17.36 -1.76 -12.73
N TRP A 105 -16.03 -1.82 -12.85
CA TRP A 105 -15.12 -0.81 -12.35
C TRP A 105 -14.80 0.18 -13.46
N ALA A 106 -15.31 1.41 -13.34
CA ALA A 106 -14.82 2.52 -14.14
C ALA A 106 -13.72 3.26 -13.36
N PRO A 107 -12.75 3.89 -14.04
CA PRO A 107 -11.70 4.66 -13.40
C PRO A 107 -12.29 5.87 -12.65
N VAL A 108 -12.21 5.85 -11.32
CA VAL A 108 -12.64 6.95 -10.44
C VAL A 108 -11.44 7.38 -9.61
N TYR A 109 -11.01 8.64 -9.72
CA TYR A 109 -10.09 9.20 -8.74
C TYR A 109 -10.81 9.34 -7.41
N PHE A 110 -10.19 8.90 -6.32
CA PHE A 110 -10.71 9.16 -4.98
C PHE A 110 -9.60 9.45 -3.98
N GLY A 111 -9.82 10.46 -3.15
CA GLY A 111 -8.83 10.91 -2.19
C GLY A 111 -9.17 12.29 -1.64
N VAL A 112 -8.32 12.80 -0.75
CA VAL A 112 -8.49 14.14 -0.22
C VAL A 112 -8.06 15.17 -1.26
N ILE A 113 -8.92 16.16 -1.50
CA ILE A 113 -8.60 17.35 -2.26
C ILE A 113 -8.80 18.60 -1.38
N GLY A 114 -7.99 19.62 -1.60
CA GLY A 114 -8.20 20.98 -1.09
C GLY A 114 -8.47 21.92 -2.24
N LEU A 115 -9.56 22.69 -2.15
CA LEU A 115 -10.01 23.64 -3.16
C LEU A 115 -10.07 25.05 -2.54
N ASP A 116 -9.41 26.02 -3.17
CA ASP A 116 -9.47 27.43 -2.75
C ASP A 116 -10.71 28.13 -3.31
N ASN A 117 -11.15 27.75 -4.51
CA ASN A 117 -12.39 28.15 -5.16
C ASN A 117 -12.76 27.05 -6.18
N ASN A 118 -14.03 26.63 -6.23
CA ASN A 118 -14.45 25.60 -7.16
C ASN A 118 -14.50 26.18 -8.59
N ASP A 119 -13.56 25.80 -9.45
CA ASP A 119 -13.55 26.24 -10.84
C ASP A 119 -14.48 25.35 -11.67
N GLU A 120 -15.74 25.75 -11.82
CA GLU A 120 -16.74 25.04 -12.62
C GLU A 120 -16.37 24.94 -14.12
N THR A 121 -15.34 25.68 -14.56
CA THR A 121 -14.84 25.61 -15.94
C THR A 121 -13.78 24.55 -16.15
N ASP A 122 -13.18 24.03 -15.07
CA ASP A 122 -12.22 22.92 -15.16
C ASP A 122 -12.96 21.60 -15.48
N PRO A 123 -12.60 20.89 -16.58
CA PRO A 123 -13.30 19.67 -16.98
C PRO A 123 -13.29 18.56 -15.94
N VAL A 124 -12.29 18.53 -15.05
CA VAL A 124 -12.16 17.54 -13.98
C VAL A 124 -13.00 17.96 -12.77
N LEU A 125 -12.85 19.21 -12.31
CA LEU A 125 -13.54 19.69 -11.12
C LEU A 125 -15.05 19.82 -11.31
N LYS A 126 -15.53 20.05 -12.54
CA LYS A 126 -16.96 20.03 -12.86
C LYS A 126 -17.67 18.72 -12.46
N HIS A 127 -16.93 17.61 -12.40
CA HIS A 127 -17.47 16.29 -12.00
C HIS A 127 -17.03 15.85 -10.60
N VAL A 128 -16.50 16.76 -9.78
CA VAL A 128 -16.10 16.42 -8.42
C VAL A 128 -17.32 16.14 -7.55
N HIS A 129 -17.28 15.05 -6.79
CA HIS A 129 -18.24 14.75 -5.76
C HIS A 129 -17.54 14.74 -4.41
N ILE A 130 -17.85 15.73 -3.56
CA ILE A 130 -17.39 15.74 -2.18
C ILE A 130 -18.25 14.77 -1.38
N LEU A 131 -17.63 13.68 -0.92
CA LEU A 131 -18.26 12.62 -0.13
C LEU A 131 -18.21 12.94 1.37
N THR A 132 -17.16 13.65 1.79
CA THR A 132 -16.99 14.14 3.15
C THR A 132 -16.37 15.51 3.10
N ASP A 133 -16.99 16.47 3.78
CA ASP A 133 -16.44 17.81 3.98
C ASP A 133 -15.70 17.89 5.31
N TYR A 134 -14.44 18.32 5.26
CA TYR A 134 -13.59 18.52 6.41
C TYR A 134 -13.47 20.00 6.84
N GLY A 135 -13.96 20.94 6.03
CA GLY A 135 -13.69 22.37 6.19
C GLY A 135 -12.19 22.65 6.07
N ASP A 136 -11.66 23.45 6.99
CA ASP A 136 -10.27 23.96 6.91
C ASP A 136 -9.22 22.96 7.43
N SER A 137 -9.62 21.79 7.95
CA SER A 137 -8.73 20.83 8.62
C SER A 137 -9.02 19.39 8.22
N ILE A 138 -8.02 18.70 7.65
CA ILE A 138 -8.15 17.29 7.28
C ILE A 138 -8.32 16.43 8.53
N ARG A 139 -9.45 15.71 8.63
CA ARG A 139 -9.64 14.72 9.71
C ARG A 139 -8.80 13.48 9.45
N TYR A 140 -8.17 12.95 10.49
CA TYR A 140 -7.30 11.78 10.34
C TYR A 140 -7.28 10.89 11.57
N PHE A 141 -6.93 9.63 11.33
CA PHE A 141 -6.64 8.60 12.31
C PHE A 141 -5.15 8.25 12.23
N GLY A 142 -4.39 8.74 13.20
CA GLY A 142 -2.94 8.56 13.30
C GLY A 142 -2.52 7.50 14.31
N ALA A 143 -1.21 7.47 14.58
CA ALA A 143 -0.63 6.64 15.64
C ALA A 143 -1.26 6.88 17.03
N ASP A 144 -1.20 5.88 17.90
CA ASP A 144 -1.43 6.05 19.35
C ASP A 144 -0.07 6.23 20.05
N PRO A 145 0.23 7.43 20.60
CA PRO A 145 1.52 7.69 21.25
C PRO A 145 1.84 6.71 22.37
N ALA A 146 0.86 6.27 23.17
CA ALA A 146 1.10 5.36 24.29
C ALA A 146 1.47 3.96 23.78
N GLN A 147 0.79 3.48 22.75
CA GLN A 147 1.12 2.21 22.10
C GLN A 147 2.52 2.25 21.47
N VAL A 148 2.88 3.35 20.80
CA VAL A 148 4.21 3.53 20.21
C VAL A 148 5.28 3.58 21.31
N GLU A 149 5.06 4.34 22.38
CA GLU A 149 5.99 4.45 23.51
C GLU A 149 6.31 3.09 24.13
N GLN A 150 5.29 2.27 24.38
CA GLN A 150 5.45 0.93 24.95
C GLN A 150 6.31 0.00 24.08
N ARG A 151 6.29 0.20 22.76
CA ARG A 151 6.92 -0.71 21.78
C ARG A 151 8.23 -0.18 21.22
N PHE A 152 8.49 1.12 21.38
CA PHE A 152 9.53 1.84 20.65
C PHE A 152 10.90 1.18 20.75
N GLU A 153 11.41 0.98 21.97
CA GLU A 153 12.74 0.41 22.19
C GLU A 153 12.85 -1.03 21.70
N THR A 154 11.78 -1.81 21.81
CA THR A 154 11.73 -3.20 21.34
C THR A 154 11.74 -3.28 19.81
N GLU A 155 10.99 -2.39 19.14
CA GLU A 155 10.93 -2.36 17.68
C GLU A 155 12.19 -1.74 17.06
N MET A 156 12.71 -0.67 17.65
CA MET A 156 13.84 0.11 17.10
C MET A 156 15.22 -0.38 17.57
N GLY A 157 15.28 -1.08 18.70
CA GLY A 157 16.54 -1.49 19.33
C GLY A 157 17.33 -0.35 19.98
N VAL A 158 16.73 0.84 20.11
CA VAL A 158 17.34 2.05 20.70
C VAL A 158 16.27 2.88 21.41
N ASP A 159 16.69 3.71 22.38
CA ASP A 159 15.82 4.72 22.99
C ASP A 159 15.51 5.88 22.02
N ILE A 160 14.60 6.76 22.42
CA ILE A 160 14.16 7.91 21.61
C ILE A 160 15.33 8.84 21.29
N GLY A 161 16.26 9.06 22.22
CA GLY A 161 17.41 9.94 22.03
C GLY A 161 18.39 9.37 20.99
N GLY A 162 18.68 8.08 21.08
CA GLY A 162 19.47 7.33 20.12
C GLY A 162 18.84 7.32 18.73
N PHE A 163 17.52 7.12 18.65
CA PHE A 163 16.79 7.20 17.39
C PHE A 163 16.88 8.59 16.75
N VAL A 164 16.66 9.66 17.52
CA VAL A 164 16.77 11.04 17.01
C VAL A 164 18.21 11.34 16.57
N SER A 165 19.22 10.86 17.28
CA SER A 165 20.62 10.99 16.87
C SER A 165 20.92 10.27 15.55
N ALA A 166 20.41 9.04 15.38
CA ALA A 166 20.52 8.28 14.15
C ALA A 166 19.81 8.97 12.97
N LEU A 167 18.59 9.46 13.18
CA LEU A 167 17.82 10.23 12.20
C LEU A 167 18.58 11.49 11.76
N ASN A 168 19.14 12.24 12.71
CA ASN A 168 19.93 13.43 12.44
C ASN A 168 21.20 13.13 11.62
N SER A 169 21.85 12.00 11.91
CA SER A 169 23.02 11.52 11.19
C SER A 169 22.67 11.20 9.74
N LEU A 170 21.58 10.45 9.51
CA LEU A 170 21.05 10.18 8.17
C LEU A 170 20.71 11.46 7.40
N TYR A 171 20.02 12.41 8.03
CA TYR A 171 19.62 13.66 7.36
C TYR A 171 20.82 14.56 7.05
N THR A 172 21.89 14.46 7.84
CA THR A 172 23.15 15.14 7.56
C THR A 172 23.88 14.48 6.39
N LEU A 173 23.93 13.15 6.38
CA LEU A 173 24.49 12.38 5.26
C LEU A 173 23.73 12.67 3.96
N ARG A 174 22.39 12.61 3.99
CA ARG A 174 21.53 12.95 2.83
C ARG A 174 21.87 14.30 2.22
N ARG A 175 22.08 15.34 3.05
CA ARG A 175 22.44 16.68 2.57
C ARG A 175 23.80 16.71 1.87
N GLN A 176 24.76 15.92 2.33
CA GLN A 176 26.08 15.81 1.68
C GLN A 176 25.97 15.16 0.29
N PHE A 177 25.02 14.23 0.13
CA PHE A 177 24.80 13.49 -1.12
C PHE A 177 23.61 13.97 -1.95
N GLU A 178 22.98 15.11 -1.64
CA GLU A 178 21.81 15.62 -2.37
C GLU A 178 22.03 15.75 -3.90
N PRO A 179 23.21 16.18 -4.39
CA PRO A 179 23.50 16.17 -5.84
C PRO A 179 23.71 14.77 -6.44
N LEU A 180 23.89 13.76 -5.59
CA LEU A 180 24.30 12.39 -5.92
C LEU A 180 23.37 11.37 -5.25
N VAL A 181 22.04 11.58 -5.35
CA VAL A 181 21.03 10.73 -4.71
C VAL A 181 21.21 9.22 -4.99
N ASN A 182 21.71 8.87 -6.18
CA ASN A 182 21.97 7.49 -6.55
C ASN A 182 23.06 6.85 -5.66
N VAL A 183 24.13 7.59 -5.38
CA VAL A 183 25.23 7.15 -4.50
C VAL A 183 24.74 7.03 -3.06
N TYR A 184 23.85 7.93 -2.63
CA TYR A 184 23.25 7.85 -1.30
C TYR A 184 22.36 6.62 -1.11
N ILE A 185 21.53 6.29 -2.10
CA ILE A 185 20.72 5.07 -2.10
C ILE A 185 21.61 3.82 -1.99
N GLU A 186 22.72 3.79 -2.72
CA GLU A 186 23.70 2.71 -2.64
C GLU A 186 24.32 2.59 -1.25
N HIS A 187 24.68 3.72 -0.62
CA HIS A 187 25.18 3.74 0.76
C HIS A 187 24.18 3.22 1.78
N ILE A 188 22.89 3.57 1.65
CA ILE A 188 21.86 3.03 2.54
C ILE A 188 21.73 1.51 2.35
N TYR A 189 21.78 1.05 1.10
CA TYR A 189 21.70 -0.38 0.80
C TYR A 189 22.91 -1.17 1.35
N THR A 190 24.14 -0.69 1.15
CA THR A 190 25.35 -1.33 1.68
C THR A 190 25.37 -1.33 3.21
N ALA A 191 24.83 -0.29 3.85
CA ALA A 191 24.64 -0.23 5.29
C ALA A 191 23.65 -1.30 5.79
N LEU A 192 22.51 -1.46 5.11
CA LEU A 192 21.54 -2.53 5.42
C LEU A 192 22.15 -3.93 5.26
N ASN A 193 23.11 -4.10 4.36
CA ASN A 193 23.83 -5.36 4.17
C ASN A 193 25.01 -5.56 5.15
N GLY A 194 25.23 -4.63 6.09
CA GLY A 194 26.30 -4.71 7.09
C GLY A 194 27.71 -4.48 6.53
N THR A 195 27.83 -3.86 5.35
CA THR A 195 29.10 -3.71 4.61
C THR A 195 29.62 -2.27 4.52
N ASP A 196 28.85 -1.28 4.96
CA ASP A 196 29.21 0.13 4.83
C ASP A 196 29.86 0.71 6.11
N PRO A 197 31.08 1.26 6.04
CA PRO A 197 31.75 1.90 7.17
C PRO A 197 31.24 3.33 7.51
N LEU A 198 30.36 3.94 6.72
CA LEU A 198 29.94 5.35 6.90
C LEU A 198 28.93 5.59 8.03
N LEU A 199 28.33 4.55 8.62
CA LEU A 199 27.42 4.67 9.78
C LEU A 199 28.06 4.16 11.08
N THR A 200 29.38 4.28 11.21
CA THR A 200 30.15 3.68 12.32
C THR A 200 30.10 4.47 13.63
N GLU A 201 29.82 5.77 13.62
CA GLU A 201 29.80 6.59 14.85
C GLU A 201 28.47 6.48 15.62
N THR A 202 27.35 6.37 14.92
CA THR A 202 26.01 6.16 15.51
C THR A 202 25.32 5.02 14.77
N PRO A 203 25.16 3.83 15.40
CA PRO A 203 24.40 2.74 14.81
C PRO A 203 22.99 3.20 14.45
N VAL A 204 22.62 3.03 13.18
CA VAL A 204 21.29 3.40 12.68
C VAL A 204 20.41 2.15 12.68
N PRO A 205 19.23 2.17 13.33
CA PRO A 205 18.30 1.05 13.28
C PRO A 205 17.94 0.64 11.84
N HIS A 206 17.90 -0.66 11.56
CA HIS A 206 17.57 -1.17 10.22
C HIS A 206 16.21 -0.66 9.72
N LEU A 207 15.21 -0.57 10.60
CA LEU A 207 13.89 -0.03 10.25
C LEU A 207 13.96 1.42 9.75
N LEU A 208 14.84 2.24 10.35
CA LEU A 208 15.05 3.61 9.92
C LEU A 208 15.78 3.68 8.58
N LEU A 209 16.75 2.78 8.34
CA LEU A 209 17.39 2.64 7.03
C LEU A 209 16.41 2.19 5.94
N TYR A 210 15.50 1.26 6.24
CA TYR A 210 14.43 0.87 5.32
C TYR A 210 13.49 2.04 5.01
N ASP A 211 13.06 2.81 6.02
CA ASP A 211 12.20 3.98 5.82
C ASP A 211 12.88 5.04 4.94
N GLU A 212 14.17 5.31 5.17
CA GLU A 212 14.94 6.27 4.40
C GLU A 212 15.18 5.78 2.95
N LEU A 213 15.53 4.51 2.75
CA LEU A 213 15.67 3.90 1.43
C LEU A 213 14.37 4.02 0.63
N MET A 214 13.24 3.63 1.24
CA MET A 214 11.91 3.79 0.64
C MET A 214 11.61 5.25 0.33
N GLY A 215 11.91 6.16 1.26
CA GLY A 215 11.73 7.60 1.07
C GLY A 215 12.50 8.16 -0.13
N GLN A 216 13.76 7.76 -0.32
CA GLN A 216 14.56 8.17 -1.48
C GLN A 216 14.03 7.57 -2.80
N LEU A 217 13.62 6.29 -2.78
CA LEU A 217 13.06 5.63 -3.97
C LEU A 217 11.71 6.25 -4.38
N VAL A 218 10.85 6.64 -3.43
CA VAL A 218 9.61 7.39 -3.70
C VAL A 218 9.91 8.72 -4.39
N ARG A 219 10.92 9.47 -3.90
CA ARG A 219 11.31 10.76 -4.50
C ARG A 219 11.82 10.59 -5.92
N LEU A 220 12.67 9.58 -6.13
CA LEU A 220 13.22 9.28 -7.43
C LEU A 220 12.13 8.88 -8.43
N GLU A 221 11.18 8.04 -8.02
CA GLU A 221 10.04 7.66 -8.85
C GLU A 221 9.10 8.85 -9.11
N ALA A 222 8.85 9.71 -8.12
CA ALA A 222 8.07 10.93 -8.32
C ALA A 222 8.76 11.91 -9.29
N ALA A 223 10.09 12.03 -9.22
CA ALA A 223 10.89 12.81 -10.15
C ALA A 223 10.82 12.23 -11.57
N ARG A 224 10.91 10.90 -11.72
CA ARG A 224 10.75 10.20 -13.00
C ARG A 224 9.37 10.48 -13.63
N ARG A 225 8.29 10.30 -12.86
CA ARG A 225 6.90 10.55 -13.30
C ARG A 225 6.72 12.01 -13.71
N LYS A 226 7.28 12.95 -12.94
CA LYS A 226 7.25 14.37 -13.27
C LYS A 226 8.02 14.68 -14.56
N ALA A 227 9.24 14.14 -14.72
CA ALA A 227 10.04 14.33 -15.92
C ALA A 227 9.31 13.80 -17.16
N LEU A 228 8.67 12.62 -17.05
CA LEU A 228 7.85 12.09 -18.12
C LEU A 228 6.68 13.04 -18.45
N ALA A 229 5.94 13.48 -17.43
CA ALA A 229 4.78 14.36 -17.59
C ALA A 229 5.14 15.70 -18.24
N ASP A 230 6.32 16.23 -17.93
CA ASP A 230 6.85 17.48 -18.49
C ASP A 230 7.49 17.30 -19.89
N GLY A 231 7.43 16.10 -20.48
CA GLY A 231 8.05 15.81 -21.79
C GLY A 231 9.59 15.69 -21.76
N ARG A 232 10.19 15.61 -20.57
CA ARG A 232 11.65 15.43 -20.36
C ARG A 232 12.01 13.95 -20.41
N SER A 233 11.74 13.30 -21.55
CA SER A 233 11.90 11.84 -21.70
C SER A 233 13.31 11.34 -21.41
N HIS A 234 14.36 12.11 -21.76
CA HIS A 234 15.74 11.71 -21.48
C HIS A 234 16.03 11.53 -19.98
N GLU A 235 15.56 12.45 -19.15
CA GLU A 235 15.72 12.38 -17.69
C GLU A 235 14.91 11.23 -17.09
N ALA A 236 13.66 11.05 -17.53
CA ALA A 236 12.84 9.92 -17.10
C ALA A 236 13.48 8.57 -17.48
N GLN A 237 14.10 8.46 -18.65
CA GLN A 237 14.82 7.25 -19.06
C GLN A 237 16.12 7.03 -18.28
N ALA A 238 16.86 8.10 -17.96
CA ALA A 238 18.06 7.99 -17.13
C ALA A 238 17.73 7.45 -15.73
N ILE A 239 16.67 7.96 -15.11
CA ILE A 239 16.19 7.45 -13.81
C ILE A 239 15.73 5.99 -13.93
N LYS A 240 14.95 5.65 -14.97
CA LYS A 240 14.50 4.27 -15.21
C LYS A 240 15.67 3.30 -15.41
N ALA A 241 16.69 3.72 -16.15
CA ALA A 241 17.90 2.93 -16.37
C ALA A 241 18.65 2.68 -15.07
N GLN A 242 18.75 3.69 -14.20
CA GLN A 242 19.34 3.53 -12.87
C GLN A 242 18.53 2.57 -11.98
N GLN A 243 17.20 2.71 -11.94
CA GLN A 243 16.33 1.78 -11.21
C GLN A 243 16.49 0.34 -11.71
N GLN A 244 16.65 0.14 -13.03
CA GLN A 244 16.92 -1.17 -13.62
C GLN A 244 18.31 -1.68 -13.22
N ALA A 245 19.34 -0.84 -13.22
CA ALA A 245 20.68 -1.21 -12.78
C ALA A 245 20.68 -1.68 -11.31
N TRP A 246 19.95 -1.01 -10.41
CA TRP A 246 19.81 -1.46 -9.03
C TRP A 246 19.02 -2.75 -8.88
N ARG A 247 17.99 -2.95 -9.70
CA ARG A 247 17.29 -4.24 -9.75
C ARG A 247 18.24 -5.36 -10.15
N ASP A 248 19.05 -5.14 -11.16
CA ASP A 248 19.97 -6.16 -11.70
C ASP A 248 21.16 -6.42 -10.76
N GLN A 249 21.69 -5.38 -10.12
CA GLN A 249 22.87 -5.46 -9.25
C GLN A 249 22.53 -5.90 -7.81
N TYR A 250 21.42 -5.42 -7.26
CA TYR A 250 21.09 -5.53 -5.84
C TYR A 250 19.78 -6.27 -5.57
N GLY A 251 19.07 -6.69 -6.62
CA GLY A 251 17.72 -7.25 -6.51
C GLY A 251 16.66 -6.23 -6.08
N LEU A 252 17.00 -4.94 -5.97
CA LEU A 252 16.10 -3.90 -5.45
C LEU A 252 14.95 -3.64 -6.41
N ILE A 253 13.74 -4.01 -6.01
CA ILE A 253 12.51 -3.75 -6.76
C ILE A 253 11.64 -2.81 -5.93
N PHE A 254 11.37 -1.64 -6.50
CA PHE A 254 10.52 -0.64 -5.90
C PHE A 254 9.17 -0.56 -6.63
N MET A 255 8.09 -0.56 -5.86
CA MET A 255 6.74 -0.41 -6.38
C MET A 255 6.00 0.69 -5.63
N LEU A 256 5.52 1.67 -6.40
CA LEU A 256 4.61 2.70 -5.93
C LEU A 256 3.18 2.31 -6.32
N LYS A 257 2.45 1.64 -5.41
CA LYS A 257 1.05 1.24 -5.61
C LYS A 257 0.12 2.45 -5.44
N GLY A 258 -0.90 2.54 -6.29
CA GLY A 258 -2.07 3.42 -6.13
C GLY A 258 -1.80 4.93 -6.18
N GLU A 259 -1.95 5.55 -7.36
CA GLU A 259 -2.90 6.67 -7.39
C GLU A 259 -4.28 6.01 -7.30
N TYR A 260 -5.09 6.40 -6.33
CA TYR A 260 -6.36 5.76 -6.04
C TYR A 260 -7.36 6.09 -7.17
N ILE A 261 -7.18 5.39 -8.28
CA ILE A 261 -7.96 5.43 -9.51
C ILE A 261 -8.55 4.02 -9.60
N ALA A 262 -9.86 3.91 -9.36
CA ALA A 262 -10.50 2.68 -8.89
C ALA A 262 -10.13 1.39 -9.65
N GLY A 263 -9.92 0.36 -8.83
CA GLY A 263 -9.53 -1.03 -9.11
C GLY A 263 -8.83 -1.64 -7.90
N ARG A 264 -9.46 -1.71 -6.71
CA ARG A 264 -8.91 -2.25 -5.43
C ARG A 264 -7.53 -1.70 -4.96
N HIS A 265 -6.96 -0.68 -5.60
CA HIS A 265 -5.60 -0.25 -5.31
C HIS A 265 -5.50 0.58 -4.03
N ARG A 266 -5.01 -0.04 -2.95
CA ARG A 266 -4.53 0.70 -1.77
C ARG A 266 -3.27 1.49 -2.12
N ARG A 267 -3.20 2.73 -1.64
CA ARG A 267 -2.00 3.56 -1.84
C ARG A 267 -0.91 3.02 -0.92
N SER A 268 0.19 2.54 -1.49
CA SER A 268 1.29 2.02 -0.69
C SER A 268 2.61 2.06 -1.43
N THR A 269 3.68 2.20 -0.66
CA THR A 269 5.05 2.02 -1.12
C THR A 269 5.50 0.62 -0.73
N VAL A 270 6.05 -0.14 -1.68
CA VAL A 270 6.57 -1.48 -1.45
C VAL A 270 8.00 -1.58 -1.97
N LEU A 271 8.91 -2.00 -1.12
CA LEU A 271 10.27 -2.36 -1.44
C LEU A 271 10.41 -3.88 -1.34
N ILE A 272 10.80 -4.54 -2.43
CA ILE A 272 11.20 -5.94 -2.42
C ILE A 272 12.72 -5.96 -2.58
N ALA A 273 13.42 -6.53 -1.61
CA ALA A 273 14.87 -6.60 -1.58
C ALA A 273 15.31 -8.06 -1.29
N PRO A 274 15.35 -8.94 -2.31
CA PRO A 274 15.68 -10.35 -2.15
C PRO A 274 17.04 -10.62 -1.54
N GLU A 275 18.03 -9.77 -1.86
CA GLU A 275 19.40 -9.87 -1.33
C GLU A 275 19.50 -9.44 0.14
N LEU A 276 18.60 -8.57 0.59
CA LEU A 276 18.44 -8.23 2.02
C LEU A 276 17.48 -9.20 2.74
N GLY A 277 16.86 -10.13 2.01
CA GLY A 277 15.92 -11.10 2.57
C GLY A 277 14.59 -10.50 3.04
N VAL A 278 14.17 -9.33 2.53
CA VAL A 278 12.97 -8.64 3.03
C VAL A 278 12.04 -8.10 1.94
N VAL A 279 10.77 -7.95 2.31
CA VAL A 279 9.77 -7.09 1.66
C VAL A 279 9.30 -6.06 2.67
N VAL A 280 9.49 -4.77 2.39
CA VAL A 280 9.06 -3.68 3.25
C VAL A 280 7.87 -2.96 2.62
N LYS A 281 6.80 -2.78 3.38
CA LYS A 281 5.56 -2.15 2.96
C LYS A 281 5.24 -0.96 3.86
N GLN A 282 4.83 0.14 3.24
CA GLN A 282 4.33 1.31 3.95
C GLN A 282 3.04 1.80 3.27
N PRO A 283 1.89 1.73 3.95
CA PRO A 283 0.66 2.35 3.47
C PRO A 283 0.85 3.86 3.33
N ALA A 284 0.24 4.49 2.34
CA ALA A 284 0.17 5.95 2.27
C ALA A 284 -1.12 6.46 2.93
N PRO A 285 -1.20 7.75 3.32
CA PRO A 285 -2.43 8.32 3.83
C PRO A 285 -3.60 8.19 2.84
N GLU A 286 -4.68 7.56 3.27
CA GLU A 286 -5.89 7.36 2.48
C GLU A 286 -7.17 7.47 3.32
N PRO A 287 -8.28 7.99 2.79
CA PRO A 287 -9.57 8.02 3.50
C PRO A 287 -10.06 6.60 3.82
N PHE A 288 -10.69 6.40 4.97
CA PHE A 288 -11.49 5.20 5.23
C PHE A 288 -12.59 5.08 4.18
N HIS A 289 -12.65 3.93 3.51
CA HIS A 289 -13.57 3.71 2.41
C HIS A 289 -13.91 2.24 2.23
N GLU A 290 -15.02 2.03 1.53
CA GLU A 290 -15.40 0.77 0.91
C GLU A 290 -15.86 1.05 -0.53
N ILE A 291 -16.23 0.00 -1.27
CA ILE A 291 -16.72 0.13 -2.64
C ILE A 291 -18.18 -0.30 -2.70
N GLU A 292 -19.00 0.59 -3.26
CA GLU A 292 -20.37 0.28 -3.64
C GLU A 292 -20.37 -0.33 -5.05
N LEU A 293 -20.66 -1.62 -5.14
CA LEU A 293 -20.76 -2.34 -6.41
C LEU A 293 -22.05 -1.97 -7.14
N GLU A 294 -21.96 -1.79 -8.46
CA GLU A 294 -23.07 -1.45 -9.37
C GLU A 294 -23.82 -0.16 -9.00
N ALA A 295 -23.18 0.72 -8.21
CA ALA A 295 -23.78 1.95 -7.68
C ALA A 295 -24.42 2.84 -8.76
N LYS A 296 -23.76 2.96 -9.93
CA LYS A 296 -24.20 3.81 -11.04
C LYS A 296 -23.94 3.15 -12.38
N THR A 297 -24.51 3.71 -13.45
CA THR A 297 -24.19 3.34 -14.83
C THR A 297 -23.80 4.55 -15.65
N PHE A 298 -22.80 4.41 -16.52
CA PHE A 298 -22.40 5.41 -17.52
C PHE A 298 -22.25 4.74 -18.88
N ARG A 299 -22.94 5.27 -19.90
CA ARG A 299 -22.99 4.68 -21.25
C ARG A 299 -23.36 3.18 -21.26
N GLY A 300 -24.23 2.77 -20.35
CA GLY A 300 -24.71 1.37 -20.24
C GLY A 300 -23.74 0.41 -19.55
N LEU A 301 -22.62 0.91 -18.98
CA LEU A 301 -21.67 0.11 -18.20
C LEU A 301 -21.77 0.48 -16.72
N ALA A 302 -21.69 -0.52 -15.84
CA ALA A 302 -21.64 -0.29 -14.40
C ALA A 302 -20.38 0.51 -14.01
N GLU A 303 -20.56 1.43 -13.07
CA GLU A 303 -19.54 2.28 -12.50
C GLU A 303 -19.60 2.10 -10.98
N ASN A 304 -18.68 1.31 -10.43
CA ASN A 304 -18.52 1.09 -8.99
C ASN A 304 -17.91 2.34 -8.34
N TRP A 305 -18.56 2.89 -7.31
CA TRP A 305 -18.12 4.10 -6.63
C TRP A 305 -17.52 3.78 -5.26
N PRO A 306 -16.43 4.45 -4.86
CA PRO A 306 -16.03 4.43 -3.47
C PRO A 306 -17.02 5.23 -2.62
N TYR A 307 -17.31 4.73 -1.43
CA TYR A 307 -18.03 5.48 -0.40
C TYR A 307 -17.19 5.53 0.86
N THR A 308 -17.30 6.64 1.60
CA THR A 308 -16.52 6.86 2.82
C THR A 308 -17.14 6.11 3.99
N THR A 309 -16.31 5.38 4.74
CA THR A 309 -16.70 4.77 6.02
C THR A 309 -16.06 5.56 7.17
N ARG A 310 -16.58 5.39 8.40
CA ARG A 310 -16.05 6.04 9.61
C ARG A 310 -15.77 7.54 9.41
N ASP A 311 -16.78 8.29 8.96
CA ASP A 311 -16.70 9.72 8.62
C ASP A 311 -15.69 10.13 7.56
N GLY A 312 -15.09 9.16 6.87
CA GLY A 312 -14.12 9.37 5.80
C GLY A 312 -12.74 9.77 6.29
N ALA A 313 -12.43 9.79 7.60
CA ALA A 313 -11.11 10.19 8.11
C ALA A 313 -9.93 9.54 7.37
N VAL A 314 -8.86 10.32 7.17
CA VAL A 314 -7.62 9.83 6.56
C VAL A 314 -6.89 8.91 7.54
N VAL A 315 -6.66 7.66 7.16
CA VAL A 315 -5.80 6.75 7.89
C VAL A 315 -4.36 6.98 7.45
N THR A 316 -3.50 7.40 8.36
CA THR A 316 -2.06 7.58 8.08
C THR A 316 -1.35 6.22 8.03
N SER A 317 -0.09 6.19 7.61
CA SER A 317 0.73 4.97 7.66
C SER A 317 0.77 4.38 9.06
N ARG A 318 1.02 5.22 10.07
CA ARG A 318 1.09 4.76 11.47
C ARG A 318 -0.27 4.47 12.07
N GLY A 319 -1.31 5.20 11.66
CA GLY A 319 -2.69 4.89 12.00
C GLY A 319 -3.11 3.51 11.47
N ARG A 320 -2.64 3.12 10.27
CA ARG A 320 -2.86 1.77 9.76
C ARG A 320 -2.16 0.72 10.62
N LEU A 321 -0.94 0.97 11.06
CA LEU A 321 -0.23 0.07 11.98
C LEU A 321 -0.93 -0.03 13.34
N ARG A 322 -1.44 1.09 13.87
CA ARG A 322 -2.27 1.10 15.07
C ARG A 322 -3.47 0.16 14.93
N LEU A 323 -4.23 0.24 13.83
CA LEU A 323 -5.36 -0.68 13.58
C LEU A 323 -4.90 -2.14 13.56
N VAL A 324 -3.81 -2.45 12.86
CA VAL A 324 -3.27 -3.81 12.78
C VAL A 324 -2.90 -4.34 14.17
N MET A 325 -2.34 -3.50 15.04
CA MET A 325 -2.00 -3.87 16.42
C MET A 325 -3.23 -4.00 17.31
N GLU A 326 -4.21 -3.10 17.21
CA GLU A 326 -5.45 -3.13 17.99
C GLU A 326 -6.33 -4.34 17.61
N GLU A 327 -6.43 -4.65 16.32
CA GLU A 327 -7.18 -5.80 15.82
C GLU A 327 -6.47 -7.13 16.11
N ASN A 328 -5.14 -7.11 16.22
CA ASN A 328 -4.28 -8.25 16.54
C ASN A 328 -4.49 -9.49 15.64
N ILE A 329 -5.00 -9.30 14.42
CA ILE A 329 -5.24 -10.39 13.45
C ILE A 329 -3.94 -10.77 12.74
N VAL A 330 -3.25 -9.79 12.12
CA VAL A 330 -2.01 -10.06 11.37
C VAL A 330 -0.90 -10.60 12.28
N PRO A 331 -0.67 -10.09 13.51
CA PRO A 331 0.29 -10.70 14.43
C PRO A 331 -0.04 -12.16 14.78
N ARG A 332 -1.32 -12.50 14.98
CA ARG A 332 -1.73 -13.90 15.23
C ARG A 332 -1.51 -14.79 14.01
N LEU A 333 -1.84 -14.29 12.81
CA LEU A 333 -1.57 -14.99 11.56
C LEU A 333 -0.07 -15.24 11.38
N ASP A 334 0.77 -14.25 11.67
CA ASP A 334 2.23 -14.41 11.64
C ASP A 334 2.71 -15.49 12.62
N GLN A 335 2.19 -15.53 13.85
CA GLN A 335 2.55 -16.56 14.82
C GLN A 335 2.13 -17.97 14.37
N ILE A 336 0.93 -18.11 13.81
CA ILE A 336 0.39 -19.39 13.33
C ILE A 336 1.13 -19.90 12.08
N PHE A 337 1.40 -19.02 11.13
CA PHE A 337 2.02 -19.39 9.85
C PHE A 337 3.54 -19.24 9.82
N GLN A 338 4.12 -18.60 10.85
CA GLN A 338 5.54 -18.31 10.99
C GLN A 338 6.09 -17.57 9.76
N CYS A 339 5.41 -16.48 9.38
CA CYS A 339 5.72 -15.69 8.19
C CYS A 339 6.90 -14.70 8.39
N GLY A 340 7.33 -14.49 9.64
CA GLY A 340 8.45 -13.60 9.96
C GLY A 340 8.09 -12.13 9.78
N ILE A 341 6.89 -11.72 10.18
CA ILE A 341 6.40 -10.35 10.01
C ILE A 341 6.82 -9.49 11.21
N GLN A 342 7.57 -8.42 10.92
CA GLN A 342 7.91 -7.38 11.86
C GLN A 342 7.10 -6.11 11.56
N PHE A 343 6.72 -5.39 12.61
CA PHE A 343 6.02 -4.11 12.51
C PHE A 343 6.86 -2.99 13.12
N SER A 344 6.78 -1.80 12.52
CA SER A 344 7.26 -0.55 13.09
C SER A 344 6.09 0.39 13.28
N THR A 345 5.59 0.49 14.51
CA THR A 345 4.52 1.43 14.87
C THR A 345 4.99 2.88 14.77
N ALA A 346 6.25 3.16 15.09
CA ALA A 346 6.86 4.48 15.01
C ALA A 346 7.17 4.96 13.58
N LEU A 347 7.31 4.06 12.60
CA LEU A 347 7.55 4.41 11.18
C LEU A 347 6.37 4.06 10.25
N GLY A 348 5.38 3.32 10.75
CA GLY A 348 4.26 2.84 9.93
C GLY A 348 4.69 1.78 8.92
N LEU A 349 5.67 0.94 9.24
CA LEU A 349 6.21 -0.10 8.35
C LEU A 349 5.73 -1.49 8.73
N THR A 350 5.51 -2.31 7.70
CA THR A 350 5.48 -3.77 7.81
C THR A 350 6.68 -4.33 7.08
N VAL A 351 7.49 -5.15 7.75
CA VAL A 351 8.65 -5.85 7.16
C VAL A 351 8.33 -7.33 7.18
N GLU A 352 8.36 -7.96 6.01
CA GLU A 352 8.09 -9.38 5.81
C GLU A 352 9.37 -10.06 5.34
N GLU A 353 9.58 -11.34 5.72
CA GLU A 353 10.65 -12.14 5.14
C GLU A 353 10.44 -12.30 3.63
N PHE A 354 11.49 -12.08 2.84
CA PHE A 354 11.46 -12.42 1.42
C PHE A 354 11.57 -13.93 1.24
N VAL A 355 10.44 -14.57 0.93
CA VAL A 355 10.40 -16.01 0.67
C VAL A 355 11.00 -16.31 -0.70
N LYS A 356 12.23 -16.84 -0.73
CA LYS A 356 12.87 -17.32 -1.97
C LYS A 356 12.10 -18.55 -2.49
N GLY A 357 11.52 -18.44 -3.67
CA GLY A 357 10.60 -19.45 -4.19
C GLY A 357 9.93 -19.03 -5.49
N GLN A 358 9.39 -20.02 -6.22
CA GLN A 358 8.38 -19.74 -7.24
C GLN A 358 7.02 -19.60 -6.55
N THR A 359 6.20 -18.70 -7.03
CA THR A 359 4.79 -18.64 -6.64
C THR A 359 4.05 -19.89 -7.12
N VAL A 360 2.92 -20.22 -6.49
CA VAL A 360 2.04 -21.29 -6.96
C VAL A 360 1.51 -20.96 -8.36
N GLN A 361 1.28 -19.68 -8.66
CA GLN A 361 0.93 -19.22 -10.00
C GLN A 361 1.97 -19.66 -11.03
N GLU A 362 3.24 -19.30 -10.83
CA GLU A 362 4.35 -19.68 -11.73
C GLU A 362 4.49 -21.20 -11.85
N MET A 363 4.42 -21.91 -10.71
CA MET A 363 4.54 -23.37 -10.67
C MET A 363 3.47 -24.07 -11.51
N VAL A 364 2.21 -23.67 -11.37
CA VAL A 364 1.06 -24.32 -12.04
C VAL A 364 0.96 -23.89 -13.50
N LEU A 365 1.33 -22.66 -13.83
CA LEU A 365 1.38 -22.22 -15.23
C LEU A 365 2.49 -22.93 -16.02
N ALA A 366 3.61 -23.24 -15.39
CA ALA A 366 4.68 -24.02 -16.00
C ALA A 366 4.28 -25.50 -16.20
N ASP A 367 3.53 -26.07 -15.26
CA ASP A 367 3.03 -27.45 -15.34
C ASP A 367 1.64 -27.56 -14.68
N PRO A 368 0.56 -27.52 -15.47
CA PRO A 368 -0.82 -27.61 -14.98
C PRO A 368 -1.12 -28.86 -14.15
N ASN A 369 -0.34 -29.95 -14.28
CA ASN A 369 -0.54 -31.16 -13.48
C ASN A 369 -0.17 -30.98 -12.01
N ARG A 370 0.59 -29.93 -11.68
CA ARG A 370 0.95 -29.59 -10.30
C ARG A 370 -0.22 -29.04 -9.50
N PHE A 371 -1.32 -28.66 -10.17
CA PHE A 371 -2.56 -28.34 -9.46
C PHE A 371 -3.26 -29.61 -8.99
N THR A 372 -3.13 -29.95 -7.71
CA THR A 372 -3.66 -31.18 -7.11
C THR A 372 -4.75 -30.86 -6.08
N SER A 373 -5.54 -31.87 -5.71
CA SER A 373 -6.49 -31.77 -4.59
C SER A 373 -5.81 -31.37 -3.28
N GLU A 374 -4.59 -31.87 -3.03
CA GLU A 374 -3.79 -31.50 -1.85
C GLU A 374 -3.39 -30.03 -1.86
N LEU A 375 -3.03 -29.49 -3.03
CA LEU A 375 -2.75 -28.05 -3.16
C LEU A 375 -4.01 -27.21 -2.88
N TYR A 376 -5.17 -27.66 -3.35
CA TYR A 376 -6.42 -26.96 -3.07
C TYR A 376 -6.80 -27.02 -1.59
N ASP A 377 -6.59 -28.17 -0.94
CA ASP A 377 -6.83 -28.36 0.50
C ASP A 377 -6.00 -27.40 1.35
N GLU A 378 -4.81 -27.03 0.90
CA GLU A 378 -3.99 -26.04 1.61
C GLU A 378 -4.54 -24.63 1.51
N PHE A 379 -5.13 -24.21 0.39
CA PHE A 379 -5.80 -22.89 0.33
C PHE A 379 -6.98 -22.86 1.29
N VAL A 380 -7.77 -23.92 1.31
CA VAL A 380 -8.90 -24.06 2.23
C VAL A 380 -8.43 -24.12 3.67
N LEU A 381 -7.31 -24.81 3.96
CA LEU A 381 -6.71 -24.84 5.29
C LEU A 381 -6.40 -23.41 5.80
N HIS A 382 -5.79 -22.57 4.96
CA HIS A 382 -5.52 -21.17 5.34
C HIS A 382 -6.83 -20.41 5.60
N GLN A 383 -7.86 -20.61 4.78
CA GLN A 383 -9.15 -19.98 5.00
C GLN A 383 -9.81 -20.44 6.32
N GLN A 384 -9.74 -21.73 6.64
CA GLN A 384 -10.28 -22.26 7.89
C GLN A 384 -9.51 -21.74 9.11
N VAL A 385 -8.18 -21.58 9.01
CA VAL A 385 -7.39 -20.92 10.07
C VAL A 385 -7.87 -19.49 10.28
N CYS A 386 -8.08 -18.71 9.21
CA CYS A 386 -8.66 -17.36 9.30
C CYS A 386 -10.02 -17.38 10.01
N GLU A 387 -10.90 -18.33 9.67
CA GLU A 387 -12.21 -18.45 10.31
C GLU A 387 -12.10 -18.72 11.82
N TYR A 388 -11.22 -19.63 12.23
CA TYR A 388 -11.04 -19.97 13.66
C TYR A 388 -10.46 -18.82 14.49
N ILE A 389 -9.67 -17.92 13.89
CA ILE A 389 -9.15 -16.75 14.62
C ILE A 389 -10.10 -15.54 14.55
N GLY A 390 -11.22 -15.65 13.84
CA GLY A 390 -12.19 -14.56 13.65
C GLY A 390 -11.77 -13.53 12.61
N ALA A 391 -11.11 -13.96 11.53
CA ALA A 391 -10.59 -13.10 10.47
C ALA A 391 -11.19 -13.42 9.10
N GLU A 392 -11.43 -12.39 8.29
CA GLU A 392 -11.59 -12.52 6.84
C GLU A 392 -10.27 -12.16 6.16
N ASN A 393 -9.82 -13.00 5.22
CA ASN A 393 -8.85 -12.59 4.20
C ASN A 393 -9.48 -12.78 2.81
N GLY A 394 -9.81 -11.68 2.14
CA GLY A 394 -10.46 -11.70 0.84
C GLY A 394 -9.50 -11.76 -0.36
N ASP A 395 -8.18 -11.78 -0.14
CA ASP A 395 -7.17 -11.72 -1.22
C ASP A 395 -6.67 -13.11 -1.64
N TRP A 396 -7.58 -13.93 -2.15
CA TRP A 396 -7.28 -15.27 -2.68
C TRP A 396 -6.65 -15.20 -4.07
N HIS A 397 -5.33 -15.04 -4.10
CA HIS A 397 -4.55 -14.97 -5.34
C HIS A 397 -3.41 -16.00 -5.34
N SER A 398 -3.22 -16.76 -6.42
CA SER A 398 -2.20 -17.81 -6.49
C SER A 398 -0.76 -17.29 -6.39
N ALA A 399 -0.53 -16.01 -6.71
CA ALA A 399 0.75 -15.33 -6.47
C ALA A 399 1.06 -15.10 -4.98
N ASN A 400 0.05 -15.08 -4.10
CA ASN A 400 0.23 -14.88 -2.66
C ASN A 400 0.70 -16.16 -1.96
N PHE A 401 0.84 -17.27 -2.68
CA PHE A 401 1.38 -18.53 -2.15
C PHE A 401 2.73 -18.80 -2.80
N VAL A 402 3.79 -18.88 -2.00
CA VAL A 402 5.16 -19.12 -2.47
C VAL A 402 5.62 -20.50 -2.03
N VAL A 403 6.12 -21.31 -2.97
CA VAL A 403 6.79 -22.57 -2.66
C VAL A 403 8.23 -22.26 -2.26
N ARG A 404 8.50 -22.27 -0.95
CA ARG A 404 9.80 -21.90 -0.39
C ARG A 404 10.89 -22.88 -0.84
N GLN A 405 11.99 -22.36 -1.37
CA GLN A 405 13.08 -23.18 -1.92
C GLN A 405 13.78 -24.06 -0.87
N SER A 406 13.89 -23.59 0.38
CA SER A 406 14.66 -24.29 1.41
C SER A 406 14.04 -25.60 1.87
N ASP A 407 12.71 -25.72 1.85
CA ASP A 407 11.99 -26.87 2.40
C ASP A 407 10.73 -27.28 1.63
N GLY A 408 10.40 -26.60 0.54
CA GLY A 408 9.22 -26.88 -0.28
C GLY A 408 7.89 -26.52 0.36
N ARG A 409 7.88 -25.93 1.57
CA ARG A 409 6.64 -25.49 2.22
C ARG A 409 6.01 -24.35 1.43
N ARG A 410 4.69 -24.35 1.34
CA ARG A 410 3.94 -23.23 0.76
C ARG A 410 3.66 -22.22 1.85
N VAL A 411 4.09 -20.99 1.62
CA VAL A 411 3.93 -19.86 2.54
C VAL A 411 2.93 -18.90 1.93
N HIS A 412 1.87 -18.57 2.67
CA HIS A 412 0.94 -17.52 2.30
C HIS A 412 1.52 -16.17 2.76
N ILE A 413 1.77 -15.29 1.80
CA ILE A 413 2.30 -13.94 1.97
C ILE A 413 1.22 -12.90 1.70
N ASP A 414 1.50 -11.64 2.06
CA ASP A 414 0.62 -10.48 1.82
C ASP A 414 -0.76 -10.54 2.52
N TRP A 415 -0.74 -10.52 3.85
CA TRP A 415 -1.94 -10.43 4.69
C TRP A 415 -2.56 -9.02 4.75
N GLY A 416 -2.21 -8.13 3.81
CA GLY A 416 -2.64 -6.74 3.82
C GLY A 416 -4.16 -6.59 3.82
N ALA A 417 -4.89 -7.53 3.20
CA ALA A 417 -6.35 -7.54 3.14
C ALA A 417 -7.05 -8.15 4.36
N ALA A 418 -6.31 -8.73 5.31
CA ALA A 418 -6.91 -9.35 6.48
C ALA A 418 -7.61 -8.31 7.38
N ARG A 419 -8.78 -8.67 7.91
CA ARG A 419 -9.56 -7.87 8.86
C ARG A 419 -10.29 -8.75 9.87
N PRO A 420 -10.68 -8.22 11.04
CA PRO A 420 -11.57 -8.93 11.95
C PRO A 420 -12.97 -9.09 11.33
N LEU A 421 -13.63 -10.20 11.67
CA LEU A 421 -15.05 -10.43 11.39
C LEU A 421 -15.91 -9.59 12.34
N GLN A 422 -16.95 -8.95 11.80
CA GLN A 422 -17.99 -8.27 12.55
C GLN A 422 -18.97 -9.27 13.17
N ALA A 423 -19.68 -8.84 14.22
CA ALA A 423 -20.56 -9.71 15.00
C ALA A 423 -21.67 -10.38 14.16
N ASP A 424 -22.19 -9.70 13.15
CA ASP A 424 -23.20 -10.19 12.21
C ASP A 424 -22.65 -11.14 11.13
N GLU A 425 -21.32 -11.26 11.02
CA GLU A 425 -20.65 -12.14 10.05
C GLU A 425 -20.39 -13.56 10.58
N TYR A 426 -20.70 -13.83 11.86
CA TYR A 426 -20.57 -15.14 12.51
C TYR A 426 -21.79 -16.03 12.29
N THR A 427 -22.31 -16.07 11.07
CA THR A 427 -23.44 -16.94 10.69
C THR A 427 -22.98 -18.10 9.80
N PRO A 428 -23.65 -19.26 9.83
CA PRO A 428 -23.27 -20.38 8.96
C PRO A 428 -23.27 -20.04 7.47
N GLU A 429 -24.17 -19.14 7.03
CA GLU A 429 -24.24 -18.66 5.66
C GLU A 429 -23.02 -17.82 5.28
N GLN A 430 -22.59 -16.92 6.18
CA GLN A 430 -21.41 -16.09 5.97
C GLN A 430 -20.11 -16.92 6.03
N THR A 431 -20.02 -17.90 6.92
CA THR A 431 -18.91 -18.86 6.94
C THR A 431 -18.82 -19.63 5.63
N LEU A 432 -19.94 -20.15 5.11
CA LEU A 432 -19.98 -20.82 3.81
C LEU A 432 -19.62 -19.87 2.66
N THR A 433 -20.06 -18.61 2.73
CA THR A 433 -19.72 -17.58 1.74
C THR A 433 -18.21 -17.33 1.71
N ARG A 434 -17.55 -17.16 2.85
CA ARG A 434 -16.09 -17.02 2.94
C ARG A 434 -15.34 -18.26 2.46
N LEU A 435 -15.82 -19.47 2.79
CA LEU A 435 -15.28 -20.71 2.23
C LEU A 435 -15.41 -20.74 0.70
N ASN A 436 -16.55 -20.28 0.17
CA ASN A 436 -16.78 -20.19 -1.28
C ASN A 436 -15.92 -19.13 -1.96
N GLN A 437 -15.41 -18.11 -1.26
CA GLN A 437 -14.50 -17.14 -1.85
C GLN A 437 -13.15 -17.75 -2.25
N VAL A 438 -12.72 -18.87 -1.62
CA VAL A 438 -11.44 -19.54 -1.94
C VAL A 438 -11.38 -19.98 -3.41
N GLN A 439 -12.52 -20.34 -4.00
CA GLN A 439 -12.61 -20.75 -5.40
C GLN A 439 -12.17 -19.65 -6.37
N ASN A 440 -12.19 -18.37 -5.95
CA ASN A 440 -11.77 -17.23 -6.78
C ASN A 440 -10.28 -17.28 -7.15
N ILE A 441 -9.48 -18.09 -6.45
CA ILE A 441 -8.09 -18.34 -6.84
C ILE A 441 -7.98 -18.88 -8.28
N ALA A 442 -9.04 -19.53 -8.78
CA ALA A 442 -9.19 -19.99 -10.17
C ALA A 442 -8.84 -18.91 -11.19
N PHE A 443 -9.30 -17.67 -10.94
CA PHE A 443 -9.18 -16.57 -11.91
C PHE A 443 -7.80 -15.93 -11.89
N SER A 444 -7.03 -16.12 -10.82
CA SER A 444 -5.66 -15.60 -10.72
C SER A 444 -4.67 -16.28 -11.68
N PHE A 445 -4.99 -17.45 -12.22
CA PHE A 445 -4.14 -18.12 -13.21
C PHE A 445 -4.27 -17.53 -14.62
N HIS A 446 -5.29 -16.71 -14.90
CA HIS A 446 -5.58 -16.20 -16.25
C HIS A 446 -5.66 -17.31 -17.33
N ASN A 447 -6.19 -18.48 -16.94
CA ASN A 447 -6.29 -19.66 -17.79
C ASN A 447 -7.61 -20.40 -17.52
N ASP A 448 -8.50 -20.44 -18.50
CA ASP A 448 -9.86 -20.97 -18.35
C ASP A 448 -9.90 -22.46 -17.99
N VAL A 449 -8.96 -23.26 -18.50
CA VAL A 449 -8.89 -24.70 -18.23
C VAL A 449 -8.48 -24.94 -16.78
N LEU A 450 -7.47 -24.20 -16.29
CA LEU A 450 -7.08 -24.24 -14.88
C LEU A 450 -8.19 -23.72 -13.98
N ALA A 451 -8.87 -22.64 -14.39
CA ALA A 451 -9.99 -22.10 -13.63
C ALA A 451 -11.10 -23.14 -13.46
N ALA A 452 -11.50 -23.82 -14.55
CA ALA A 452 -12.49 -24.90 -14.49
C ALA A 452 -12.06 -26.06 -13.57
N ARG A 453 -10.76 -26.41 -13.57
CA ARG A 453 -10.21 -27.45 -12.68
C ARG A 453 -10.29 -27.03 -11.21
N VAL A 454 -9.93 -25.80 -10.88
CA VAL A 454 -10.02 -25.25 -9.51
C VAL A 454 -11.47 -25.25 -9.02
N LEU A 455 -12.40 -24.77 -9.85
CA LEU A 455 -13.83 -24.75 -9.52
C LEU A 455 -14.38 -26.17 -9.29
N ASN A 456 -13.94 -27.16 -10.09
CA ASN A 456 -14.32 -28.55 -9.89
C ASN A 456 -13.76 -29.12 -8.57
N GLU A 457 -12.50 -28.83 -8.20
CA GLU A 457 -11.96 -29.23 -6.90
C GLU A 457 -12.75 -28.62 -5.73
N HIS A 458 -13.19 -27.37 -5.86
CA HIS A 458 -14.05 -26.73 -4.86
C HIS A 458 -15.38 -27.44 -4.68
N VAL A 459 -16.07 -27.73 -5.79
CA VAL A 459 -17.35 -28.47 -5.77
C VAL A 459 -17.18 -29.86 -5.16
N GLN A 460 -16.11 -30.57 -5.53
CA GLN A 460 -15.81 -31.89 -4.99
C GLN A 460 -15.53 -31.83 -3.47
N LEU A 461 -14.75 -30.84 -3.01
CA LEU A 461 -14.48 -30.65 -1.60
C LEU A 461 -15.75 -30.37 -0.79
N LEU A 462 -16.64 -29.51 -1.28
CA LEU A 462 -17.92 -29.22 -0.60
C LEU A 462 -18.85 -30.43 -0.55
N GLY A 463 -18.74 -31.34 -1.52
CA GLY A 463 -19.45 -32.62 -1.52
C GLY A 463 -18.84 -33.69 -0.60
N ASP A 464 -17.58 -33.54 -0.21
CA ASP A 464 -16.83 -34.47 0.65
C ASP A 464 -16.69 -33.92 2.08
N GLN A 465 -17.72 -34.20 2.89
CA GLN A 465 -17.79 -33.76 4.28
C GLN A 465 -16.61 -34.25 5.13
N GLU A 466 -16.09 -35.45 4.85
CA GLU A 466 -14.95 -35.99 5.61
C GLU A 466 -13.66 -35.25 5.29
N ARG A 467 -13.41 -34.92 4.01
CA ARG A 467 -12.26 -34.11 3.58
C ARG A 467 -12.31 -32.72 4.20
N LEU A 468 -13.45 -32.03 4.13
CA LEU A 468 -13.61 -30.72 4.75
C LEU A 468 -13.41 -30.77 6.27
N ALA A 469 -13.99 -31.76 6.96
CA ALA A 469 -13.81 -31.94 8.40
C ALA A 469 -12.37 -32.27 8.81
N ARG A 470 -11.58 -32.94 7.95
CA ARG A 470 -10.14 -33.14 8.17
C ARG A 470 -9.39 -31.80 8.11
N ILE A 471 -9.68 -30.97 7.11
CA ILE A 471 -9.04 -29.65 6.96
C ILE A 471 -9.39 -28.75 8.16
N GLN A 472 -10.65 -28.72 8.57
CA GLN A 472 -11.12 -27.99 9.75
C GLN A 472 -10.39 -28.40 11.03
N ARG A 473 -10.30 -29.70 11.31
CA ARG A 473 -9.56 -30.19 12.48
C ARG A 473 -8.08 -29.78 12.44
N LYS A 474 -7.46 -29.81 11.26
CA LYS A 474 -6.07 -29.36 11.10
C LYS A 474 -5.94 -27.86 11.35
N ALA A 475 -6.86 -27.05 10.84
CA ALA A 475 -6.87 -25.60 11.08
C ALA A 475 -7.05 -25.27 12.57
N GLN A 476 -8.02 -25.89 13.25
CA GLN A 476 -8.23 -25.72 14.68
C GLN A 476 -6.96 -26.09 15.46
N ALA A 477 -6.33 -27.23 15.15
CA ALA A 477 -5.10 -27.65 15.81
C ALA A 477 -3.93 -26.67 15.60
N MET A 478 -3.85 -26.00 14.45
CA MET A 478 -2.87 -24.95 14.21
C MET A 478 -3.14 -23.71 15.08
N VAL A 479 -4.41 -23.34 15.24
CA VAL A 479 -4.81 -22.20 16.08
C VAL A 479 -4.60 -22.50 17.55
N ASP A 480 -4.93 -23.71 18.03
CA ASP A 480 -4.79 -24.12 19.43
C ASP A 480 -3.33 -24.28 19.89
N ALA A 481 -2.38 -24.36 18.95
CA ALA A 481 -0.96 -24.53 19.24
C ALA A 481 -0.24 -23.22 19.57
N VAL A 482 -0.91 -22.07 19.41
CA VAL A 482 -0.38 -20.70 19.58
C VAL A 482 -1.19 -19.99 20.65
#